data_AF-A0A0T6A0Z3-F1
#
_entry.id   AF-A0A0T6A0Z3-F1
#
_cell.length_a   1.000
_cell.length_b   1.000
_cell.length_c   1.000
_cell.angle_alpha   90.00
_cell.angle_beta   90.00
_cell.angle_gamma   90.00
#
_symmetry.space_group_name_H-M   'P 1'
#
loop_
_entity.id
_entity.type
_entity.pdbx_description
1 polymer ?
#
loop_
_entity_poly.entity_id
_entity_poly.type
_entity_poly.pdbx_seq_one_letter_code
_entity_poly.pdbx_strand_id
1 'polypeptide(L)' 'MKLTIGVMGSSGGNLGEEVLKKAYRLGEAIAERDATLITGGCPGLPGILSACWG' A
#
# COMPACT_ATOMS: atom_id res chain seq x y z
N MET A 1 2.79 -16.34 -13.71
CA MET A 1 2.80 -15.96 -12.28
C MET A 1 2.85 -14.45 -12.20
N LYS A 2 2.00 -13.82 -11.39
CA LYS A 2 2.07 -12.37 -11.12
C LYS A 2 3.15 -12.10 -10.07
N LEU A 3 3.82 -10.96 -10.16
CA LEU A 3 4.78 -10.52 -9.14
C LEU A 3 4.03 -10.30 -7.82
N THR A 4 4.53 -10.84 -6.72
CA THR A 4 3.92 -10.67 -5.39
C THR A 4 4.79 -9.78 -4.52
N ILE A 5 4.18 -8.75 -3.94
CA ILE A 5 4.87 -7.73 -3.15
C ILE A 5 4.24 -7.71 -1.75
N GLY A 6 5.04 -8.05 -0.75
CA GLY A 6 4.67 -7.90 0.66
C GLY A 6 5.04 -6.51 1.17
N VAL A 7 4.08 -5.77 1.72
CA VAL A 7 4.34 -4.46 2.35
C VAL A 7 3.90 -4.47 3.80
N MET A 8 4.84 -4.16 4.69
CA MET A 8 4.63 -4.03 6.13
C MET A 8 4.88 -2.58 6.55
N GLY A 9 4.12 -2.09 7.51
CA GLY A 9 4.24 -0.72 7.99
C GLY A 9 3.40 -0.47 9.23
N SER A 10 3.38 0.78 9.69
CA SER A 10 2.61 1.16 10.87
C SER A 10 1.12 0.97 10.65
N SER A 11 0.44 0.39 11.65
CA SER A 11 -1.02 0.23 11.68
C SER A 11 -1.79 1.52 12.04
N GLY A 12 -1.07 2.61 12.34
CA GLY A 12 -1.65 3.89 12.72
C GLY A 12 -0.61 4.91 13.20
N GLY A 13 -1.09 6.01 13.78
CA GLY A 13 -0.26 7.13 14.24
C GLY A 13 -0.18 8.29 13.24
N ASN A 14 0.56 9.33 13.61
CA ASN A 14 0.69 10.54 12.78
C ASN A 14 1.65 10.28 11.60
N LEU A 15 1.10 9.85 10.48
CA LEU A 15 1.83 9.73 9.21
C LEU A 15 1.86 11.11 8.54
N GLY A 16 3.06 11.64 8.33
CA GLY A 16 3.23 12.89 7.61
C GLY A 16 2.67 12.81 6.19
N GLU A 17 2.24 13.94 5.65
CA GLU A 17 1.59 14.03 4.33
C GLU A 17 2.43 13.40 3.21
N GLU A 18 3.75 13.59 3.24
CA GLU A 18 4.67 13.01 2.26
C GLU A 18 4.74 11.48 2.34
N VAL A 19 4.55 10.90 3.54
CA VAL A 19 4.50 9.44 3.71
C VAL A 19 3.20 8.89 3.11
N LEU A 20 2.08 9.59 3.33
CA LEU A 20 0.79 9.23 2.76
C LEU A 20 0.82 9.27 1.22
N LYS A 21 1.37 10.35 0.63
CA LYS A 21 1.54 10.48 -0.83
C LYS A 21 2.39 9.36 -1.40
N LYS A 22 3.51 9.02 -0.76
CA LYS A 22 4.37 7.91 -1.20
C LYS A 22 3.69 6.56 -1.09
N ALA A 23 2.96 6.31 0.00
CA ALA A 23 2.18 5.07 0.17
C ALA A 23 1.11 4.93 -0.91
N TYR A 24 0.39 6.01 -1.23
CA TYR A 24 -0.60 6.01 -2.30
C TYR A 24 0.03 5.72 -3.67
N ARG A 25 1.10 6.45 -4.03
CA ARG A 25 1.82 6.24 -5.30
C ARG A 25 2.42 4.85 -5.43
N LEU A 26 2.84 4.24 -4.32
CA LEU A 26 3.28 2.86 -4.31
C LEU A 26 2.11 1.90 -4.61
N GLY A 27 0.94 2.13 -4.02
CA GLY A 27 -0.29 1.38 -4.33
C GLY A 27 -0.67 1.46 -5.81
N GLU A 28 -0.68 2.67 -6.39
CA GLU A 28 -0.91 2.90 -7.83
C GLU A 28 0.08 2.09 -8.68
N ALA A 29 1.39 2.21 -8.39
CA ALA A 29 2.43 1.54 -9.15
C ALA A 29 2.35 0.00 -9.09
N ILE A 30 1.85 -0.55 -7.98
CA ILE A 30 1.62 -1.99 -7.82
C ILE A 30 0.39 -2.43 -8.62
N ALA A 31 -0.70 -1.66 -8.57
CA ALA A 31 -1.92 -1.92 -9.33
C ALA A 31 -1.68 -1.86 -10.85
N GLU A 32 -0.97 -0.84 -11.33
CA GLU A 32 -0.60 -0.68 -12.75
C GLU A 32 0.20 -1.85 -13.33
N ARG A 33 0.97 -2.54 -12.48
CA ARG A 33 1.85 -3.66 -12.88
C ARG A 33 1.16 -5.02 -12.82
N ASP A 34 -0.14 -5.04 -12.50
CA ASP A 34 -0.90 -6.28 -12.30
C ASP A 34 -0.20 -7.23 -11.31
N ALA A 35 0.40 -6.65 -10.27
CA ALA A 35 1.12 -7.37 -9.21
C ALA A 35 0.19 -7.65 -8.03
N THR A 36 0.42 -8.75 -7.31
CA THR A 36 -0.31 -9.08 -6.07
C THR A 36 0.28 -8.32 -4.90
N LEU A 37 -0.54 -7.57 -4.17
CA LEU A 37 -0.16 -6.92 -2.91
C LEU A 37 -0.56 -7.82 -1.72
N ILE A 38 0.41 -8.11 -0.84
CA ILE A 38 0.16 -8.76 0.45
C ILE A 38 0.44 -7.75 1.55
N THR A 39 -0.52 -7.57 2.45
CA THR A 39 -0.35 -6.77 3.66
C THR A 39 -0.93 -7.48 4.89
N GLY A 40 -0.71 -6.93 6.08
CA GLY A 40 -1.30 -7.45 7.32
C GLY A 40 -2.80 -7.17 7.51
N GLY A 41 -3.44 -6.43 6.60
CA GLY A 41 -4.87 -6.08 6.71
C GLY A 41 -5.21 -5.08 7.82
N CYS A 42 -4.21 -4.39 8.36
CA CYS A 42 -4.39 -3.36 9.40
C CYS A 42 -4.72 -1.98 8.80
N PRO A 43 -5.40 -1.08 9.55
CA PRO A 43 -5.55 0.32 9.17
C PRO A 43 -4.20 1.05 9.04
N GLY A 44 -4.19 2.29 8.53
CA GLY A 44 -2.97 3.07 8.33
C GLY A 44 -2.30 2.80 6.98
N LEU A 45 -0.98 2.61 6.96
CA LEU A 45 -0.20 2.47 5.73
C LEU A 45 -0.69 1.30 4.83
N PRO A 46 -0.98 0.10 5.38
CA PRO A 46 -1.51 -1.01 4.59
C PRO A 46 -2.87 -0.71 3.94
N GLY A 47 -3.74 0.01 4.65
CA GLY A 47 -5.03 0.45 4.13
C GLY A 47 -4.89 1.46 2.99
N ILE A 48 -3.95 2.41 3.10
CA ILE A 48 -3.70 3.41 2.05
C ILE A 48 -3.19 2.76 0.75
N LEU A 49 -2.30 1.77 0.88
CA LEU A 49 -1.77 1.02 -0.27
C LEU A 49 -2.87 0.23 -1.00
N SER A 50 -3.79 -0.36 -0.25
CA SER A 50 -4.90 -1.14 -0.81
C SER A 50 -6.00 -0.28 -1.45
N ALA A 51 -6.03 1.04 -1.19
CA ALA A 51 -7.08 1.92 -1.69
C ALA A 51 -7.10 2.07 -3.22
N CYS A 52 -6.01 1.71 -3.89
CA CYS A 52 -5.89 1.78 -5.35
C CYS A 52 -6.40 0.51 -6.06
N TRP A 53 -6.84 -0.51 -5.32
CA TRP A 53 -7.45 -1.71 -5.89
C TRP A 53 -8.98 -1.55 -5.91
N GLY A 54 -9.55 -1.57 -7.11
CA GLY A 54 -10.99 -1.56 -7.39
C GLY A 54 -11.45 -2.85 -8.03
#